data_AF-A0A8H3WVE5-F1
#
_entry.id   AF-A0A8H3WVE5-F1
#
_cell.length_a   1.000
_cell.length_b   1.000
_cell.length_c   1.000
_cell.angle_alpha   90.00
_cell.angle_beta   90.00
_cell.angle_gamma   90.00
#
_symmetry.space_group_name_H-M   'P 1'
#
loop_
_entity.id
_entity.type
_entity.pdbx_description
1 polymer ?
#
loop_
_entity_poly.entity_id
_entity_poly.type
_entity_poly.pdbx_seq_one_letter_code
_entity_poly.pdbx_strand_id
1 'polypeptide(L)'
;MTDKWETLSHNGIYFWPSYKRLPANVNLLYNNIPVRNMSLEAEEFACYFANLSDNNSSNRTVREHFFDDWKQFLTDAIPLIEDLDKCDFSVIKDYIKKLVI
;
A
#
# COMPACT_ATOMS: atom_id res chain seq x y z
N MET A 1 23.34 -22.97 33.11
CA MET A 1 22.29 -22.19 32.42
C MET A 1 21.46 -21.54 33.51
N THR A 2 21.19 -20.24 33.40
CA THR A 2 20.36 -19.49 34.36
C THR A 2 18.93 -19.47 33.85
N ASP A 3 17.99 -19.86 34.70
CA ASP A 3 16.57 -19.82 34.38
C ASP A 3 16.10 -18.37 34.21
N LYS A 4 15.33 -18.11 33.13
CA LYS A 4 14.87 -16.76 32.78
C LYS A 4 13.57 -16.37 33.46
N TRP A 5 12.74 -17.33 33.85
CA TRP A 5 11.44 -17.12 34.49
C TRP A 5 10.93 -18.40 35.11
N GLU A 6 10.23 -18.27 36.25
CA GLU A 6 9.47 -19.36 36.88
C GLU A 6 8.01 -19.37 36.41
N THR A 7 7.40 -18.20 36.19
CA THR A 7 6.08 -18.04 35.57
C THR A 7 6.02 -16.76 34.72
N LEU A 8 5.21 -16.75 33.64
CA LEU A 8 5.00 -15.59 32.77
C LEU A 8 3.53 -15.53 32.29
N SER A 9 2.90 -14.36 32.40
CA SER A 9 1.57 -14.07 31.86
C SER A 9 1.57 -12.74 31.12
N HIS A 10 1.02 -12.69 29.92
CA HIS A 10 0.90 -11.48 29.11
C HIS A 10 -0.38 -11.50 28.27
N ASN A 11 -0.89 -10.31 27.91
CA ASN A 11 -2.14 -10.13 27.17
C ASN A 11 -1.98 -10.28 25.65
N GLY A 12 -1.04 -11.10 25.20
CA GLY A 12 -0.78 -11.29 23.76
C GLY A 12 -0.23 -10.05 23.07
N ILE A 13 -0.55 -9.92 21.78
CA ILE A 13 -0.11 -8.84 20.89
C ILE A 13 -1.35 -8.06 20.47
N TYR A 14 -1.23 -6.73 20.37
CA TYR A 14 -2.23 -5.87 19.76
C TYR A 14 -2.00 -5.77 18.25
N PHE A 15 -2.98 -6.18 17.44
CA PHE A 15 -2.92 -6.06 15.98
C PHE A 15 -3.42 -4.69 15.53
N TRP A 16 -2.82 -4.18 14.45
CA TRP A 16 -3.36 -3.01 13.77
C TRP A 16 -4.77 -3.30 13.23
N PRO A 17 -5.65 -2.30 13.18
CA PRO A 17 -6.98 -2.46 12.60
C PRO A 17 -6.86 -2.84 11.13
N SER A 18 -7.81 -3.62 10.63
CA SER A 18 -7.88 -3.98 9.22
C SER A 18 -7.99 -2.74 8.33
N TYR A 19 -7.39 -2.82 7.15
CA TYR A 19 -7.45 -1.77 6.13
C TYR A 19 -8.89 -1.42 5.75
N LYS A 20 -9.13 -0.14 5.50
CA LYS A 20 -10.42 0.39 5.05
C LYS A 20 -10.26 1.00 3.67
N ARG A 21 -11.16 0.64 2.77
CA ARG A 21 -11.17 1.13 1.39
C ARG A 21 -11.17 2.66 1.33
N LEU A 22 -10.44 3.21 0.35
CA LEU A 22 -10.44 4.61 0.02
C LEU A 22 -11.85 5.09 -0.38
N PRO A 23 -12.16 6.39 -0.18
CA PRO A 23 -13.38 6.97 -0.72
C PRO A 23 -13.45 6.82 -2.24
N ALA A 24 -14.65 6.65 -2.80
CA ALA A 24 -14.84 6.37 -4.23
C ALA A 24 -14.24 7.43 -5.19
N ASN A 25 -14.00 8.66 -4.71
CA ASN A 25 -13.38 9.74 -5.47
C ASN A 25 -11.84 9.75 -5.40
N VAL A 26 -11.23 8.88 -4.61
CA VAL A 26 -9.77 8.76 -4.45
C VAL A 26 -9.35 7.46 -5.09
N ASN A 27 -8.74 7.54 -6.27
CA ASN A 27 -8.32 6.37 -7.03
C ASN A 27 -6.90 6.56 -7.52
N LEU A 28 -6.20 5.44 -7.73
CA LEU A 28 -4.97 5.43 -8.52
C LEU A 28 -5.32 5.81 -9.96
N LEU A 29 -4.49 6.65 -10.58
CA LEU A 29 -4.60 6.94 -12.01
C LEU A 29 -3.58 6.12 -12.77
N TYR A 30 -3.99 5.48 -13.86
CA TYR A 30 -3.09 4.84 -14.82
C TYR A 30 -3.26 5.50 -16.18
N ASN A 31 -2.19 6.09 -16.73
CA ASN A 31 -2.28 6.94 -17.94
C ASN A 31 -3.38 8.02 -17.82
N ASN A 32 -3.52 8.65 -16.65
CA ASN A 32 -4.57 9.62 -16.31
C ASN A 32 -6.01 9.06 -16.25
N ILE A 33 -6.18 7.74 -16.31
CA ILE A 33 -7.49 7.08 -16.20
C ILE A 33 -7.64 6.47 -14.79
N PRO A 34 -8.72 6.77 -14.05
CA PRO A 34 -8.95 6.20 -12.72
C PRO A 34 -9.15 4.68 -12.77
N VAL A 35 -8.36 3.96 -11.98
CA VAL A 35 -8.48 2.51 -11.78
C VAL A 35 -9.53 2.24 -10.70
N ARG A 36 -10.70 1.73 -11.10
CA ARG A 36 -11.86 1.57 -10.19
C ARG A 36 -12.03 0.18 -9.57
N ASN A 37 -11.44 -0.85 -10.18
CA ASN A 37 -11.67 -2.25 -9.82
C ASN A 37 -10.43 -2.85 -9.15
N MET A 38 -9.93 -2.21 -8.10
CA MET A 38 -8.78 -2.70 -7.35
C MET A 38 -9.25 -3.54 -6.14
N SER A 39 -8.58 -4.66 -5.90
CA SER A 39 -8.76 -5.45 -4.67
C SER A 39 -8.39 -4.60 -3.44
N LEU A 40 -8.87 -4.97 -2.26
CA LEU A 40 -8.56 -4.23 -1.04
C LEU A 40 -7.06 -4.27 -0.75
N GLU A 41 -6.45 -5.43 -0.99
CA GLU A 41 -5.03 -5.70 -0.82
C GLU A 41 -4.21 -4.84 -1.77
N ALA A 42 -4.54 -4.81 -3.08
CA ALA A 42 -3.80 -3.98 -4.02
C ALA A 42 -3.95 -2.48 -3.71
N GLU A 43 -5.11 -2.05 -3.23
CA GLU A 43 -5.34 -0.66 -2.83
C GLU A 43 -4.55 -0.27 -1.58
N GLU A 44 -4.47 -1.17 -0.59
CA GLU A 44 -3.65 -0.99 0.61
C GLU A 44 -2.17 -0.85 0.26
N PHE A 45 -1.64 -1.70 -0.61
CA PHE A 45 -0.26 -1.61 -1.10
C PHE A 45 0.00 -0.31 -1.87
N ALA A 46 -0.97 0.15 -2.68
CA ALA A 46 -0.88 1.43 -3.36
C ALA A 46 -0.85 2.61 -2.37
N CYS A 47 -1.63 2.55 -1.29
CA CYS A 47 -1.59 3.53 -0.21
C CYS A 47 -0.24 3.55 0.50
N TYR A 48 0.31 2.37 0.80
CA TYR A 48 1.63 2.23 1.41
C TYR A 48 2.71 2.87 0.53
N PHE A 49 2.70 2.58 -0.77
CA PHE A 49 3.65 3.15 -1.73
C PHE A 49 3.47 4.65 -1.92
N ALA A 50 2.23 5.16 -1.97
CA ALA A 50 1.95 6.59 -2.04
C ALA A 50 2.46 7.37 -0.82
N ASN A 51 2.54 6.71 0.34
CA ASN A 51 3.08 7.28 1.58
C ASN A 51 4.61 7.21 1.67
N LEU A 52 5.28 6.41 0.81
CA LEU A 52 6.74 6.31 0.76
C LEU A 52 7.35 7.54 0.06
N SER A 53 7.51 8.63 0.83
CA SER A 53 8.24 9.87 0.52
C SER A 53 7.67 10.79 -0.58
N ASP A 54 8.08 12.07 -0.55
CA ASP A 54 8.23 13.02 -1.69
C ASP A 54 8.02 12.43 -3.10
N ASN A 55 8.89 11.48 -3.45
CA ASN A 55 9.11 11.01 -4.82
C ASN A 55 8.95 9.49 -4.97
N ASN A 56 7.94 8.86 -4.35
CA ASN A 56 7.54 7.45 -4.58
C ASN A 56 8.74 6.48 -4.72
N SER A 57 9.65 6.56 -3.75
CA SER A 57 10.99 5.98 -3.74
C SER A 57 11.89 6.38 -4.92
N SER A 58 12.79 7.33 -4.68
CA SER A 58 13.84 7.70 -5.65
C SER A 58 14.81 6.54 -5.97
N ASN A 59 14.72 5.44 -5.22
CA ASN A 59 15.54 4.25 -5.39
C ASN A 59 14.86 3.26 -6.35
N ARG A 60 15.48 3.03 -7.51
CA ARG A 60 15.01 2.10 -8.54
C ARG A 60 14.74 0.68 -8.01
N THR A 61 15.61 0.15 -7.17
CA THR A 61 15.47 -1.22 -6.63
C THR A 61 14.23 -1.36 -5.74
N VAL A 62 13.87 -0.31 -4.99
CA VAL A 62 12.65 -0.31 -4.18
C VAL A 62 11.42 -0.33 -5.08
N ARG A 63 11.43 0.47 -6.16
CA ARG A 63 10.35 0.51 -7.16
C ARG A 63 10.17 -0.83 -7.88
N GLU A 64 11.28 -1.47 -8.28
CA GLU A 64 11.29 -2.78 -8.93
C GLU A 64 10.67 -3.85 -8.01
N HIS A 65 11.18 -3.99 -6.78
CA HIS A 65 10.65 -4.97 -5.82
C HIS A 65 9.18 -4.69 -5.46
N PHE A 66 8.83 -3.42 -5.23
CA PHE A 66 7.44 -3.04 -4.97
C PHE A 66 6.53 -3.49 -6.12
N PHE A 67 6.90 -3.20 -7.36
CA PHE A 67 6.06 -3.53 -8.50
C PHE A 67 5.92 -5.06 -8.69
N ASP A 68 6.99 -5.81 -8.47
CA ASP A 68 6.97 -7.27 -8.54
C ASP A 68 6.05 -7.90 -7.49
N ASP A 69 6.06 -7.39 -6.26
CA ASP A 69 5.15 -7.84 -5.21
C ASP A 69 3.71 -7.39 -5.48
N TRP A 70 3.53 -6.12 -5.86
CA TRP A 70 2.20 -5.54 -6.07
C TRP A 70 1.43 -6.21 -7.21
N LYS A 71 2.12 -6.64 -8.27
CA LYS A 71 1.54 -7.43 -9.38
C LYS A 71 0.79 -8.69 -8.91
N GLN A 72 1.18 -9.28 -7.79
CA GLN A 72 0.51 -10.48 -7.25
C GLN A 72 -0.91 -10.19 -6.72
N PHE A 73 -1.18 -8.94 -6.33
CA PHE A 73 -2.46 -8.50 -5.78
C PHE A 73 -3.36 -7.84 -6.84
N LEU A 74 -2.82 -7.56 -8.02
CA LEU A 74 -3.52 -6.93 -9.14
C LEU A 74 -4.40 -7.90 -9.94
N THR A 75 -4.64 -9.13 -9.48
CA THR A 75 -5.27 -10.24 -10.23
C THR A 75 -6.57 -9.91 -10.97
N ASP A 76 -7.41 -9.04 -10.42
CA ASP A 76 -8.67 -8.62 -11.05
C ASP A 76 -8.55 -7.33 -11.90
N ALA A 77 -7.41 -6.64 -11.79
CA ALA A 77 -7.09 -5.37 -12.46
C ALA A 77 -6.03 -5.53 -13.57
N ILE A 78 -5.59 -6.77 -13.85
CA ILE A 78 -4.44 -7.11 -14.71
C ILE A 78 -4.44 -6.49 -16.11
N PRO A 79 -5.54 -6.34 -16.88
CA PRO A 79 -5.40 -5.84 -18.23
C PRO A 79 -5.02 -4.35 -18.31
N LEU A 80 -4.90 -3.63 -17.18
CA LEU A 80 -4.64 -2.19 -17.17
C LEU A 80 -3.23 -1.79 -16.72
N ILE A 81 -2.67 -2.37 -15.65
CA ILE A 81 -1.44 -1.85 -15.03
C ILE A 81 -0.23 -2.73 -15.40
N GLU A 82 0.56 -2.27 -16.38
CA GLU A 82 1.76 -2.98 -16.86
C GLU A 82 3.05 -2.28 -16.46
N ASP A 83 2.97 -0.99 -16.13
CA ASP A 83 4.11 -0.11 -15.92
C ASP A 83 3.87 0.82 -14.73
N LEU A 84 4.77 0.75 -13.75
CA LEU A 84 4.72 1.59 -12.56
C LEU A 84 4.91 3.08 -12.90
N ASP A 85 5.65 3.43 -13.96
CA ASP A 85 5.85 4.83 -14.35
C ASP A 85 4.58 5.48 -14.92
N LYS A 86 3.62 4.67 -15.39
CA LYS A 86 2.30 5.15 -15.85
C LYS A 86 1.29 5.31 -14.70
N CYS A 87 1.65 4.88 -13.50
CA CYS A 87 0.83 5.00 -12.30
C CYS A 87 1.07 6.36 -11.62
N ASP A 88 0.01 7.13 -11.44
CA ASP A 88 0.02 8.36 -10.68
C ASP A 88 -0.72 8.17 -9.34
N PHE A 89 0.07 8.25 -8.27
CA PHE A 89 -0.35 8.07 -6.88
C PHE A 89 -0.69 9.41 -6.18
N SER A 90 -0.59 10.55 -6.87
CA SER A 90 -0.71 11.89 -6.26
C SER A 90 -2.04 12.09 -5.54
N VAL A 91 -3.15 11.62 -6.13
CA VAL A 91 -4.49 11.71 -5.54
C VAL A 91 -4.59 10.94 -4.22
N ILE A 92 -4.02 9.73 -4.17
CA ILE A 92 -3.97 8.90 -2.95
C ILE A 92 -3.08 9.57 -1.91
N LYS A 93 -1.90 10.05 -2.32
CA LYS A 93 -0.94 10.73 -1.46
C LYS A 93 -1.54 11.96 -0.79
N ASP A 94 -2.24 12.79 -1.55
CA ASP A 94 -2.92 13.99 -1.03
C ASP A 94 -4.04 13.64 -0.06
N TYR A 95 -4.76 12.55 -0.30
CA TYR A 95 -5.77 12.05 0.63
C TYR A 95 -5.13 11.55 1.94
N ILE A 96 -4.08 10.74 1.87
CA ILE A 96 -3.35 10.23 3.05
C ILE A 96 -2.77 11.39 3.86
N LYS A 97 -2.16 12.41 3.22
CA LYS A 97 -1.65 13.60 3.91
C LYS A 97 -2.73 14.32 4.72
N LYS A 98 -3.98 14.32 4.28
CA LYS A 98 -5.12 14.92 5.00
C LYS A 98 -5.64 14.06 6.15
N LEU A 99 -5.34 12.77 6.18
CA LEU A 99 -5.74 11.86 7.26
C LEU A 99 -4.79 11.89 8.47
N VAL A 100 -3.56 12.37 8.28
CA VAL A 100 -2.48 12.35 9.29
C VAL A 100 -2.30 13.72 9.98
N ILE A 101 -3.24 14.66 9.77
CA ILE A 101 -3.34 15.95 10.48
C ILE A 101 -4.54 15.90 11.44
#